data_AF-X1UDR4-F1
#
_entry.id   AF-X1UDR4-F1
#
_cell.length_a   1.000
_cell.length_b   1.000
_cell.length_c   1.000
_cell.angle_alpha   90.00
_cell.angle_beta   90.00
_cell.angle_gamma   90.00
#
_symmetry.space_group_name_H-M   'P 1'
#
loop_
_entity.id
_entity.type
_entity.pdbx_description
1 polymer ?
#
loop_
_entity_poly.entity_id
_entity_poly.type
_entity_poly.pdbx_seq_one_letter_code
_entity_poly.pdbx_strand_id
1 'polypeptide(L)'
;MKEVIFDFGRNSFPIQVPQQAEILKMGTPTKIKEPEYEIRQALRAPINSPPLQQIVKNKLSAVPNAKAVIVISDNTRPVPYSGKSGILFPLVTELIKAGLSVSQISILVATGTHHSMSEKALRELLDPKIFSLGIKIINHDCKDKA
;
A
#
# COMPACT_ATOMS: atom_id res chain seq x y z
N MET A 1 -30.01 -25.49 15.50
CA MET A 1 -28.66 -25.23 14.95
C MET A 1 -28.82 -24.22 13.84
N LYS A 2 -27.84 -23.34 13.65
CA LYS A 2 -27.77 -22.42 12.51
C LYS A 2 -26.40 -22.49 11.87
N GLU A 3 -26.35 -22.25 10.57
CA GLU A 3 -25.12 -22.28 9.80
C GLU A 3 -24.42 -20.91 9.81
N VAL A 4 -23.09 -20.92 9.91
CA VAL A 4 -22.23 -19.75 9.80
C VAL A 4 -21.05 -20.08 8.90
N ILE A 5 -20.65 -19.15 8.04
CA ILE A 5 -19.43 -19.30 7.22
C ILE A 5 -18.22 -18.89 8.03
N PHE A 6 -17.22 -19.78 8.09
CA PHE A 6 -15.96 -19.59 8.81
C PHE A 6 -14.79 -19.64 7.83
N ASP A 7 -14.00 -18.56 7.79
CA ASP A 7 -12.82 -18.48 6.94
C ASP A 7 -11.61 -19.16 7.62
N PHE A 8 -10.96 -20.08 6.91
CA PHE A 8 -9.75 -20.76 7.36
C PHE A 8 -8.74 -20.87 6.21
N GLY A 9 -7.64 -20.11 6.32
CA GLY A 9 -6.64 -20.00 5.27
C GLY A 9 -7.21 -19.31 4.03
N ARG A 10 -7.26 -20.05 2.91
CA ARG A 10 -7.83 -19.57 1.63
C ARG A 10 -9.25 -20.09 1.37
N ASN A 11 -9.80 -20.86 2.29
CA ASN A 11 -11.07 -21.54 2.13
C ASN A 11 -12.09 -21.02 3.15
N SER A 12 -13.36 -21.18 2.84
CA SER A 12 -14.46 -20.86 3.74
C SER A 12 -15.30 -22.11 3.95
N PHE A 13 -15.68 -22.40 5.20
CA PHE A 13 -16.38 -23.61 5.57
C PHE A 13 -17.69 -23.27 6.29
N PRO A 14 -18.81 -23.94 5.96
CA PRO A 14 -20.01 -23.85 6.77
C PRO A 14 -19.79 -24.61 8.08
N ILE A 15 -20.08 -23.96 9.20
CA ILE A 15 -20.10 -24.58 10.53
C ILE A 15 -21.49 -24.45 11.15
N GLN A 16 -21.90 -25.47 11.89
CA GLN A 16 -23.19 -25.48 12.59
C GLN A 16 -22.99 -25.07 14.04
N VAL A 17 -23.72 -24.04 14.49
CA VAL A 17 -23.67 -23.53 15.86
C VAL A 17 -25.05 -23.60 16.53
N PRO A 18 -25.13 -23.61 17.87
CA PRO A 18 -26.41 -23.56 18.58
C PRO A 18 -27.25 -22.34 18.17
N GLN A 19 -28.58 -22.47 18.22
CA GLN A 19 -29.48 -21.41 17.77
C GLN A 19 -29.26 -20.11 18.57
N GLN A 20 -29.04 -20.27 19.88
CA GLN A 20 -28.81 -19.20 20.85
C GLN A 20 -27.41 -18.57 20.79
N ALA A 21 -26.49 -19.08 19.97
CA ALA A 21 -25.15 -18.53 19.87
C ALA A 21 -25.20 -17.12 19.26
N GLU A 22 -24.56 -16.14 19.89
CA GLU A 22 -24.41 -14.80 19.32
C GLU A 22 -23.25 -14.77 18.32
N ILE A 23 -23.43 -14.10 17.18
CA ILE A 23 -22.40 -13.97 16.14
C ILE A 23 -21.90 -12.54 16.13
N LEU A 24 -20.72 -12.34 16.69
CA LEU A 24 -20.04 -11.04 16.70
C LEU A 24 -19.34 -10.81 15.35
N LYS A 25 -19.60 -9.68 14.71
CA LYS A 25 -18.96 -9.28 13.44
C LYS A 25 -18.45 -7.85 13.51
N MET A 26 -17.37 -7.59 12.80
CA MET A 26 -16.92 -6.21 12.58
C MET A 26 -17.93 -5.46 11.70
N GLY A 27 -18.04 -4.15 11.90
CA GLY A 27 -18.76 -3.29 10.98
C GLY A 27 -18.09 -3.30 9.60
N THR A 28 -18.86 -3.42 8.54
CA THR A 28 -18.36 -3.38 7.17
C THR A 28 -18.34 -1.93 6.69
N PRO A 29 -17.17 -1.36 6.33
CA PRO A 29 -17.14 -0.01 5.78
C PRO A 29 -17.77 0.05 4.40
N THR A 30 -18.33 1.20 4.04
CA THR A 30 -18.81 1.45 2.67
C THR A 30 -17.63 1.43 1.72
N LYS A 31 -17.71 0.58 0.68
CA LYS A 31 -16.66 0.48 -0.33
C LYS A 31 -16.65 1.73 -1.21
N ILE A 32 -15.46 2.27 -1.42
CA ILE A 32 -15.21 3.33 -2.39
C ILE A 32 -15.43 2.75 -3.80
N LYS A 33 -16.19 3.47 -4.64
CA LYS A 33 -16.51 3.05 -6.01
C LYS A 33 -15.35 3.25 -6.98
N GLU A 34 -14.66 4.38 -6.85
CA GLU A 34 -13.54 4.79 -7.72
C GLU A 34 -12.26 5.01 -6.88
N PRO A 35 -11.60 3.93 -6.41
CA PRO A 35 -10.49 4.06 -5.46
C PRO A 35 -9.35 4.95 -5.96
N GLU A 36 -8.95 4.79 -7.22
CA GLU A 36 -7.87 5.58 -7.82
C GLU A 36 -8.18 7.08 -7.80
N TYR A 37 -9.43 7.46 -8.09
CA TYR A 37 -9.87 8.86 -8.02
C TYR A 37 -9.78 9.38 -6.58
N GLU A 38 -10.36 8.67 -5.61
CA GLU A 38 -10.35 9.09 -4.21
C GLU A 38 -8.92 9.19 -3.64
N ILE A 39 -8.02 8.27 -4.00
CA ILE A 39 -6.61 8.33 -3.60
C ILE A 39 -5.96 9.62 -4.14
N ARG A 40 -6.17 9.94 -5.42
CA ARG A 40 -5.62 11.18 -6.01
C ARG A 40 -6.21 12.42 -5.34
N GLN A 41 -7.50 12.41 -5.00
CA GLN A 41 -8.15 13.52 -4.30
C GLN A 41 -7.58 13.69 -2.89
N ALA A 42 -7.37 12.61 -2.14
CA ALA A 42 -6.75 12.66 -0.82
C ALA A 42 -5.32 13.24 -0.86
N LEU A 43 -4.55 12.95 -1.91
CA LEU A 43 -3.20 13.53 -2.11
C LEU A 43 -3.22 15.03 -2.48
N ARG A 44 -4.32 15.49 -3.09
CA ARG A 44 -4.51 16.90 -3.54
C ARG A 44 -5.13 17.78 -2.46
N ALA A 45 -6.01 17.23 -1.64
CA ALA A 45 -6.69 17.91 -0.54
C ALA A 45 -6.41 17.18 0.78
N PRO A 46 -5.15 17.20 1.27
CA PRO A 46 -4.78 16.47 2.47
C PRO A 46 -5.32 17.15 3.73
N ILE A 47 -5.32 16.40 4.82
CA ILE A 47 -5.67 16.92 6.15
C ILE A 47 -4.43 17.57 6.76
N ASN A 48 -4.55 18.83 7.18
CA ASN A 48 -3.54 19.59 7.95
C ASN A 48 -2.12 19.57 7.37
N SER A 49 -1.97 19.51 6.05
CA SER A 49 -0.67 19.65 5.38
C SER A 49 -0.82 20.27 3.99
N PRO A 50 0.27 20.75 3.36
CA PRO A 50 0.22 21.13 1.95
C PRO A 50 0.00 19.91 1.03
N PRO A 51 -0.62 20.07 -0.16
CA PRO A 51 -0.75 19.00 -1.14
C PRO A 51 0.59 18.36 -1.50
N LEU A 52 0.61 17.05 -1.76
CA LEU A 52 1.86 16.32 -2.05
C LEU A 52 2.67 16.96 -3.18
N GLN A 53 2.00 17.38 -4.26
CA GLN A 53 2.66 18.05 -5.38
C GLN A 53 3.38 19.34 -4.96
N GLN A 54 2.79 20.11 -4.04
CA GLN A 54 3.39 21.34 -3.53
C GLN A 54 4.64 21.03 -2.71
N ILE A 55 4.57 20.02 -1.84
CA ILE A 55 5.72 19.58 -1.02
C ILE A 55 6.89 19.20 -1.92
N VAL A 56 6.64 18.37 -2.94
CA VAL A 56 7.67 17.92 -3.88
C VAL A 56 8.26 19.07 -4.67
N LYS A 57 7.42 19.94 -5.27
CA LYS A 57 7.89 21.09 -6.06
C LYS A 57 8.76 22.03 -5.22
N ASN A 58 8.30 22.40 -4.02
CA ASN A 58 9.08 23.24 -3.10
C ASN A 58 10.43 22.61 -2.76
N LYS A 59 10.45 21.29 -2.51
CA LYS A 59 11.69 20.58 -2.21
C LYS A 59 12.65 20.57 -3.40
N LEU A 60 12.15 20.33 -4.62
CA LEU A 60 12.96 20.34 -5.84
C LEU A 60 13.50 21.73 -6.18
N SER A 61 12.73 22.80 -5.93
CA SER A 61 13.21 24.18 -6.09
C SER A 61 14.39 24.50 -5.17
N ALA A 62 14.39 23.99 -3.93
CA ALA A 62 15.48 24.18 -2.98
C ALA A 62 16.64 23.19 -3.19
N VAL A 63 16.35 21.96 -3.61
CA VAL A 63 17.31 20.87 -3.80
C VAL A 63 16.95 20.10 -5.08
N PRO A 64 17.51 20.47 -6.24
CA PRO A 64 17.15 19.87 -7.54
C PRO A 64 17.32 18.35 -7.59
N ASN A 65 18.30 17.81 -6.85
CA ASN A 65 18.60 16.38 -6.78
C ASN A 65 17.95 15.67 -5.58
N ALA A 66 16.90 16.25 -4.99
CA ALA A 66 16.17 15.61 -3.90
C ALA A 66 15.64 14.24 -4.32
N LYS A 67 15.58 13.32 -3.36
CA LYS A 67 15.04 11.96 -3.55
C LYS A 67 13.81 11.77 -2.68
N ALA A 68 12.90 10.92 -3.12
CA ALA A 68 11.73 10.50 -2.38
C ALA A 68 11.80 9.00 -2.08
N VAL A 69 11.51 8.63 -0.84
CA VAL A 69 11.38 7.23 -0.43
C VAL A 69 9.92 6.99 -0.04
N ILE A 70 9.28 6.02 -0.70
CA ILE A 70 7.93 5.57 -0.37
C ILE A 70 8.07 4.36 0.54
N VAL A 71 7.67 4.50 1.80
CA VAL A 71 7.67 3.39 2.75
C VAL A 71 6.34 2.63 2.62
N ILE A 72 6.41 1.33 2.39
CA ILE A 72 5.25 0.44 2.28
C ILE A 72 5.31 -0.68 3.33
N SER A 73 4.17 -1.13 3.81
CA SER A 73 4.06 -2.35 4.62
C SER A 73 4.42 -3.61 3.83
N ASP A 74 4.90 -4.63 4.53
CA ASP A 74 5.12 -5.97 3.98
C ASP A 74 3.81 -6.76 3.73
N ASN A 75 3.94 -8.01 3.30
CA ASN A 75 2.82 -8.90 3.00
C ASN A 75 2.04 -9.40 4.24
N THR A 76 2.46 -9.06 5.46
CA THR A 76 1.68 -9.38 6.67
C THR A 76 0.56 -8.38 6.92
N ARG A 77 0.51 -7.30 6.15
CA ARG A 77 -0.55 -6.29 6.19
C ARG A 77 -1.42 -6.34 4.94
N PRO A 78 -2.75 -6.25 5.06
CA PRO A 78 -3.68 -6.31 3.93
C PRO A 78 -3.78 -4.95 3.21
N VAL A 79 -2.66 -4.28 2.96
CA VAL A 79 -2.65 -2.98 2.26
C VAL A 79 -2.76 -3.24 0.75
N PRO A 80 -3.71 -2.62 0.03
CA PRO A 80 -3.88 -2.87 -1.39
C PRO A 80 -2.81 -2.11 -2.19
N TYR A 81 -1.78 -2.82 -2.68
CA TYR A 81 -0.74 -2.24 -3.54
C TYR A 81 -0.89 -2.57 -5.02
N SER A 82 -1.85 -3.42 -5.39
CA SER A 82 -2.09 -3.87 -6.77
C SER A 82 -3.56 -3.72 -7.18
N GLY A 83 -3.78 -3.64 -8.50
CA GLY A 83 -5.12 -3.63 -9.08
C GLY A 83 -5.87 -2.31 -8.90
N LYS A 84 -7.19 -2.35 -9.07
CA LYS A 84 -8.06 -1.15 -9.10
C LYS A 84 -8.08 -0.35 -7.79
N SER A 85 -7.79 -1.00 -6.66
CA SER A 85 -7.74 -0.37 -5.34
C SER A 85 -6.32 -0.07 -4.88
N GLY A 86 -5.32 -0.25 -5.74
CA GLY A 86 -3.91 -0.11 -5.40
C GLY A 86 -3.52 1.33 -5.05
N ILE A 87 -2.98 1.56 -3.86
CA ILE A 87 -2.57 2.90 -3.39
C ILE A 87 -1.23 3.38 -3.95
N LEU A 88 -0.33 2.44 -4.29
CA LEU A 88 1.06 2.75 -4.61
C LEU A 88 1.22 3.40 -5.99
N PHE A 89 0.55 2.85 -7.02
CA PHE A 89 0.70 3.36 -8.38
C PHE A 89 0.19 4.80 -8.56
N PRO A 90 -0.99 5.18 -8.02
CA PRO A 90 -1.44 6.58 -8.04
C PRO A 90 -0.46 7.51 -7.32
N LEU A 91 0.07 7.11 -6.16
CA LEU A 91 1.06 7.88 -5.41
C LEU A 91 2.33 8.14 -6.22
N VAL A 92 2.93 7.08 -6.78
CA VAL A 92 4.12 7.19 -7.65
C VAL A 92 3.86 8.12 -8.83
N THR A 93 2.69 7.99 -9.46
CA THR A 93 2.30 8.84 -10.59
C THR A 93 2.23 10.31 -10.19
N GLU A 94 1.69 10.64 -9.01
CA GLU A 94 1.63 12.03 -8.53
C GLU A 94 3.02 12.60 -8.18
N LEU A 95 3.95 11.77 -7.69
CA LEU A 95 5.35 12.19 -7.48
C LEU A 95 6.05 12.52 -8.81
N ILE A 96 5.87 11.67 -9.84
CA ILE A 96 6.44 11.90 -11.18
C ILE A 96 5.85 13.18 -11.79
N LYS A 97 4.53 13.37 -11.72
CA LYS A 97 3.87 14.61 -12.18
C LYS A 97 4.35 15.86 -11.46
N ALA A 98 4.80 15.72 -10.21
CA ALA A 98 5.35 16.83 -9.44
C ALA A 98 6.81 17.17 -9.80
N GLY A 99 7.46 16.37 -10.66
CA GLY A 99 8.78 16.66 -11.22
C GLY A 99 9.89 15.70 -10.81
N LEU A 100 9.60 14.66 -10.02
CA LEU A 100 10.60 13.63 -9.70
C LEU A 100 10.78 12.69 -10.89
N SER A 101 12.03 12.43 -11.28
CA SER A 101 12.34 11.32 -12.17
C SER A 101 12.21 9.98 -11.45
N VAL A 102 12.00 8.90 -12.20
CA VAL A 102 11.93 7.52 -11.66
C VAL A 102 13.17 7.19 -10.80
N SER A 103 14.36 7.62 -11.24
CA SER A 103 15.62 7.34 -10.52
C SER A 103 15.75 8.10 -9.18
N GLN A 104 14.91 9.11 -8.94
CA GLN A 104 14.83 9.82 -7.67
C GLN A 104 13.82 9.20 -6.70
N ILE A 105 13.08 8.16 -7.11
CA ILE A 105 12.08 7.48 -6.30
C ILE A 105 12.60 6.10 -5.93
N SER A 106 12.50 5.73 -4.65
CA SER A 106 12.65 4.35 -4.20
C SER A 106 11.48 3.92 -3.33
N ILE A 107 11.23 2.61 -3.30
CA ILE A 107 10.25 1.97 -2.44
C ILE A 107 10.99 1.18 -1.37
N LEU A 108 10.67 1.43 -0.10
CA LEU A 108 11.20 0.71 1.05
C LEU A 108 10.09 -0.14 1.67
N VAL A 109 10.27 -1.46 1.66
CA VAL A 109 9.39 -2.41 2.35
C VAL A 109 9.75 -2.41 3.83
N ALA A 110 8.86 -1.89 4.66
CA ALA A 110 8.98 -1.85 6.11
C ALA A 110 8.60 -3.20 6.72
N THR A 111 9.54 -4.13 6.68
CA THR A 111 9.46 -5.47 7.29
C THR A 111 9.49 -5.44 8.82
N GLY A 112 10.00 -4.36 9.43
CA GLY A 112 10.21 -4.30 10.87
C GLY A 112 11.12 -5.45 11.31
N THR A 113 10.63 -6.31 12.22
CA THR A 113 11.36 -7.51 12.67
C THR A 113 11.12 -8.75 11.81
N HIS A 114 10.32 -8.65 10.75
CA HIS A 114 10.04 -9.77 9.86
C HIS A 114 11.19 -10.02 8.88
N HIS A 115 11.15 -11.20 8.26
CA HIS A 115 12.09 -11.54 7.20
C HIS A 115 11.85 -10.69 5.95
N SER A 116 12.94 -10.42 5.22
CA SER A 116 12.88 -9.79 3.90
C SER A 116 11.97 -10.55 2.95
N MET A 117 11.15 -9.79 2.20
CA MET A 117 10.28 -10.37 1.19
C MET A 117 11.09 -10.88 0.00
N SER A 118 10.78 -12.09 -0.45
CA SER A 118 11.31 -12.62 -1.71
C SER A 118 10.76 -11.85 -2.91
N GLU A 119 11.48 -11.90 -4.04
CA GLU A 119 11.02 -11.27 -5.28
C GLU A 119 9.64 -11.78 -5.71
N LYS A 120 9.39 -13.09 -5.57
CA LYS A 120 8.07 -13.68 -5.86
C LYS A 120 6.97 -13.05 -4.99
N ALA A 121 7.20 -12.93 -3.69
CA ALA A 121 6.24 -12.32 -2.77
C ALA A 121 6.00 -10.83 -3.11
N LEU A 122 7.04 -10.09 -3.51
CA LEU A 122 6.89 -8.71 -3.97
C LEU A 122 6.05 -8.61 -5.24
N ARG A 123 6.23 -9.52 -6.19
CA ARG A 123 5.45 -9.58 -7.45
C ARG A 123 3.99 -9.97 -7.22
N GLU A 124 3.70 -10.75 -6.19
CA GLU A 124 2.33 -11.07 -5.76
C GLU A 124 1.68 -9.87 -5.05
N LEU A 125 2.46 -9.09 -4.29
CA LEU A 125 1.97 -7.96 -3.50
C LEU A 125 1.75 -6.69 -4.35
N LEU A 126 2.70 -6.34 -5.20
CA LEU A 126 2.76 -5.04 -5.89
C LEU A 126 2.21 -5.11 -7.32
N ASP A 127 1.61 -4.01 -7.76
CA ASP A 127 1.13 -3.89 -9.15
C ASP A 127 2.28 -4.10 -10.16
N PRO A 128 2.09 -4.90 -11.23
CA PRO A 128 3.08 -5.06 -12.30
C PRO A 128 3.59 -3.73 -12.88
N LYS A 129 2.73 -2.70 -12.91
CA LYS A 129 3.09 -1.35 -13.40
C LYS A 129 4.24 -0.73 -12.60
N ILE A 130 4.40 -1.06 -11.31
CA ILE A 130 5.51 -0.54 -10.49
C ILE A 130 6.85 -1.09 -10.98
N PHE A 131 6.91 -2.38 -11.30
CA PHE A 131 8.11 -3.01 -11.83
C PHE A 131 8.46 -2.49 -13.22
N SER A 132 7.45 -2.25 -14.07
CA SER A 132 7.65 -1.67 -15.41
C SER A 132 8.25 -0.27 -15.41
N LEU A 133 8.10 0.48 -14.31
CA LEU A 133 8.73 1.80 -14.17
C LEU A 133 10.23 1.71 -13.87
N GLY A 134 10.75 0.57 -13.40
CA GLY A 134 12.17 0.44 -13.02
C GLY A 134 12.52 1.13 -11.69
N ILE A 135 11.54 1.38 -10.82
CA ILE A 135 11.76 1.94 -9.48
C ILE A 135 12.47 0.92 -8.60
N LYS A 136 13.50 1.36 -7.86
CA LYS A 136 14.23 0.50 -6.93
C LYS A 136 13.34 0.14 -5.74
N ILE A 137 13.15 -1.16 -5.50
CA ILE A 137 12.44 -1.71 -4.33
C ILE A 137 13.47 -2.33 -3.39
N ILE A 138 13.40 -1.98 -2.11
CA ILE A 138 14.39 -2.34 -1.08
C ILE A 138 13.65 -2.95 0.10
N ASN A 139 14.12 -4.09 0.61
CA ASN A 139 13.66 -4.59 1.91
C ASN A 139 14.44 -3.90 3.03
N HIS A 140 13.72 -3.41 4.04
CA HIS A 140 14.35 -3.10 5.32
C HIS A 140 14.89 -4.39 5.97
N ASP A 141 16.03 -4.28 6.66
CA ASP A 141 16.58 -5.33 7.51
C ASP A 141 16.95 -4.71 8.86
N CYS A 142 16.24 -5.09 9.93
CA CYS A 142 16.48 -4.57 11.27
C CYS A 142 17.75 -5.13 11.93
N LYS A 143 18.39 -6.14 11.32
CA LYS A 143 19.64 -6.73 11.80
C LYS A 143 20.86 -6.16 11.07
N ASP A 144 20.65 -5.48 9.95
CA ASP A 144 21.70 -4.75 9.27
C ASP A 144 22.10 -3.52 10.10
N LYS A 145 23.39 -3.43 10.44
CA LYS A 145 23.96 -2.39 11.30
C LYS A 145 24.67 -1.29 10.51
N ALA A 146 24.71 -1.40 9.18
CA ALA A 146 25.37 -0.44 8.31
C ALA A 146 24.78 0.97 8.40
#